data_AF-A0A1I3F550-F1
#
_entry.id   AF-A0A1I3F550-F1
#
_cell.length_a   1.000
_cell.length_b   1.000
_cell.length_c   1.000
_cell.angle_alpha   90.00
_cell.angle_beta   90.00
_cell.angle_gamma   90.00
#
_symmetry.space_group_name_H-M   'P 1'
#
loop_
_entity.id
_entity.type
_entity.pdbx_description
1 polymer ?
#
loop_
_entity_poly.entity_id
_entity_poly.type
_entity_poly.pdbx_seq_one_letter_code
_entity_poly.pdbx_strand_id
1 'polypeptide(L)'
;MAVMLPTALAAQAAAPRAPVTVTIRAEGTDLSGTVSSAKPLRCAANRTVKLYKLIDGEPHLWANDTTEKQGGKYVWSTGNTGTPGRYYAKVGAKPGCRGDVSPTIRVMPSS
;
A
#
# COMPACT_ATOMS: atom_id res chain seq x y z
N MET A 1 46.74 37.32 12.55
CA MET A 1 45.95 36.14 12.97
C MET A 1 44.58 36.26 12.32
N ALA A 2 44.27 35.40 11.35
CA ALA A 2 42.96 35.40 10.68
C ALA A 2 42.03 34.39 11.38
N VAL A 3 40.87 34.87 11.83
CA VAL A 3 39.85 34.05 12.48
C VAL A 3 38.97 33.44 11.38
N MET A 4 39.05 32.13 11.18
CA MET A 4 38.11 31.39 10.32
C MET A 4 36.80 31.18 11.10
N LEU A 5 35.72 31.79 10.62
CA LEU A 5 34.36 31.54 11.11
C LEU A 5 33.83 30.21 10.53
N PRO A 6 33.31 29.28 11.36
CA PRO A 6 32.71 28.06 10.85
C PRO A 6 31.35 28.38 10.22
N THR A 7 31.19 28.06 8.94
CA THR A 7 29.88 28.07 8.25
C THR A 7 29.03 26.93 8.80
N ALA A 8 28.03 27.28 9.62
CA ALA A 8 27.02 26.33 10.07
C ALA A 8 26.21 25.84 8.87
N LEU A 9 26.41 24.58 8.47
CA LEU A 9 25.57 23.89 7.50
C LEU A 9 24.19 23.70 8.15
N ALA A 10 23.20 24.52 7.76
CA ALA A 10 21.82 24.29 8.13
C ALA A 10 21.35 22.97 7.49
N ALA A 11 21.09 21.96 8.33
CA ALA A 11 20.54 20.69 7.86
C ALA A 11 19.11 20.93 7.33
N GLN A 12 18.93 20.87 6.01
CA GLN A 12 17.62 20.98 5.40
C GLN A 12 16.80 19.73 5.74
N ALA A 13 15.79 19.88 6.60
CA ALA A 13 14.89 18.79 6.94
C ALA A 13 14.17 18.29 5.67
N ALA A 14 14.27 16.99 5.39
CA ALA A 14 13.60 16.38 4.25
C ALA A 14 12.07 16.51 4.40
N ALA A 15 11.39 16.93 3.33
CA ALA A 15 9.94 17.08 3.35
C ALA A 15 9.23 15.76 3.74
N PRO A 16 8.17 15.81 4.56
CA PRO A 16 7.48 14.60 5.00
C PRO A 16 6.84 13.87 3.82
N ARG A 17 6.93 12.54 3.84
CA ARG A 17 6.31 11.67 2.82
C ARG A 17 4.79 11.74 2.95
N ALA A 18 4.10 11.84 1.82
CA ALA A 18 2.63 11.88 1.79
C ALA A 18 2.04 10.56 2.29
N PRO A 19 0.99 10.60 3.12
CA PRO A 19 0.31 9.40 3.59
C PRO A 19 -0.39 8.68 2.43
N VAL A 20 -0.48 7.36 2.58
CA VAL A 20 -1.17 6.45 1.66
C VAL A 20 -2.03 5.54 2.51
N THR A 21 -3.20 5.16 2.00
CA THR A 21 -4.08 4.19 2.64
C THR A 21 -4.45 3.10 1.65
N VAL A 22 -4.16 1.84 1.99
CA VAL A 22 -4.59 0.66 1.23
C VAL A 22 -5.72 -0.05 1.94
N THR A 23 -6.81 -0.34 1.22
CA THR A 23 -7.95 -1.09 1.73
C THR A 23 -8.00 -2.48 1.11
N ILE A 24 -8.64 -3.42 1.81
CA ILE A 24 -8.96 -4.76 1.33
C ILE A 24 -10.43 -5.06 1.63
N ARG A 25 -11.12 -5.70 0.70
CA ARG A 25 -12.49 -6.20 0.81
C ARG A 25 -12.56 -7.57 0.15
N ALA A 26 -13.54 -8.39 0.56
CA ALA A 26 -13.77 -9.72 0.02
C ALA A 26 -15.22 -9.90 -0.41
N GLU A 27 -15.43 -10.50 -1.57
CA GLU A 27 -16.72 -11.02 -2.04
C GLU A 27 -16.53 -12.51 -2.36
N GLY A 28 -16.94 -13.38 -1.44
CA GLY A 28 -16.48 -14.77 -1.43
C GLY A 28 -14.95 -14.83 -1.33
N THR A 29 -14.30 -15.45 -2.30
CA THR A 29 -12.83 -15.51 -2.43
C THR A 29 -12.23 -14.51 -3.42
N ASP A 30 -13.05 -13.59 -3.96
CA ASP A 30 -12.59 -12.44 -4.73
C ASP A 30 -12.09 -11.34 -3.79
N LEU A 31 -10.89 -10.82 -4.04
CA LEU A 31 -10.20 -9.86 -3.19
C LEU A 31 -9.81 -8.61 -3.97
N SER A 32 -10.31 -7.48 -3.48
CA SER A 32 -10.15 -6.18 -4.12
C SER A 32 -10.04 -5.05 -3.11
N GLY A 33 -9.74 -3.86 -3.59
CA GLY A 33 -9.70 -2.68 -2.74
C GLY A 33 -9.27 -1.42 -3.46
N THR A 34 -8.78 -0.46 -2.67
CA THR A 34 -8.37 0.86 -3.16
C THR A 34 -7.05 1.28 -2.54
N VAL A 35 -6.36 2.17 -3.24
CA VAL A 35 -5.25 2.95 -2.69
C VAL A 35 -5.63 4.42 -2.77
N SER A 36 -5.48 5.16 -1.67
CA SER A 36 -5.84 6.58 -1.61
C SER A 36 -4.74 7.43 -0.98
N SER A 37 -4.70 8.70 -1.36
CA SER A 37 -3.79 9.72 -0.85
C SER A 37 -4.28 11.10 -1.25
N ALA A 38 -3.90 12.13 -0.49
CA ALA A 38 -4.09 13.53 -0.88
C ALA A 38 -3.31 13.91 -2.17
N LYS A 39 -2.35 13.08 -2.60
CA LYS A 39 -1.60 13.24 -3.86
C LYS A 39 -1.84 12.03 -4.78
N PRO A 40 -3.05 11.83 -5.32
CA PRO A 40 -3.45 10.53 -5.89
C PRO A 40 -2.67 10.17 -7.15
N LEU A 41 -2.43 11.11 -8.07
CA LEU A 41 -1.61 10.87 -9.27
C LEU A 41 -0.18 10.44 -8.93
N ARG A 42 0.38 10.93 -7.81
CA ARG A 42 1.75 10.61 -7.40
C ARG A 42 1.82 9.37 -6.52
N CYS A 43 0.88 9.20 -5.60
CA CYS A 43 0.99 8.25 -4.49
C CYS A 43 -0.02 7.09 -4.55
N ALA A 44 -1.10 7.21 -5.31
CA ALA A 44 -2.08 6.14 -5.48
C ALA A 44 -2.03 5.51 -6.88
N ALA A 45 -1.73 6.28 -7.93
CA ALA A 45 -1.59 5.78 -9.29
C ALA A 45 -0.41 4.81 -9.45
N ASN A 46 -0.63 3.79 -10.30
CA ASN A 46 0.35 2.79 -10.69
C ASN A 46 1.07 2.19 -9.47
N ARG A 47 0.31 1.91 -8.42
CA ARG A 47 0.86 1.31 -7.21
C ARG A 47 0.63 -0.20 -7.26
N THR A 48 1.72 -0.97 -7.31
CA THR A 48 1.66 -2.41 -7.05
C THR A 48 1.22 -2.67 -5.60
N VAL A 49 0.07 -3.31 -5.46
CA VAL A 49 -0.49 -3.84 -4.22
C VAL A 49 -0.13 -5.31 -4.13
N LYS A 50 0.44 -5.72 -3.00
CA LYS A 50 0.79 -7.10 -2.71
C LYS A 50 -0.23 -7.66 -1.72
N LEU A 51 -0.86 -8.77 -2.09
CA LEU A 51 -1.78 -9.51 -1.24
C LEU A 51 -1.03 -10.64 -0.53
N TYR A 52 -1.12 -10.67 0.79
CA TYR A 52 -0.52 -11.70 1.61
C TYR A 52 -1.59 -12.57 2.26
N LYS A 53 -1.38 -13.88 2.24
CA LYS A 53 -2.15 -14.87 2.99
C LYS A 53 -1.35 -15.26 4.23
N LEU A 54 -2.01 -15.32 5.39
CA LEU A 54 -1.40 -15.90 6.59
C LEU A 54 -1.57 -17.43 6.56
N ILE A 55 -0.47 -18.16 6.57
CA ILE A 55 -0.40 -19.62 6.71
C ILE A 55 0.33 -19.89 8.01
N ASP A 56 -0.33 -20.53 8.97
CA ASP A 56 0.21 -20.79 10.32
C ASP A 56 0.77 -19.53 11.01
N GLY A 57 0.17 -18.38 10.73
CA GLY A 57 0.57 -17.07 11.28
C GLY A 57 1.63 -16.34 10.45
N GLU A 58 2.28 -17.01 9.50
CA GLU A 58 3.32 -16.43 8.66
C GLU A 58 2.75 -15.82 7.37
N PRO A 59 3.24 -14.65 6.91
CA PRO A 59 2.74 -14.01 5.71
C PRO A 59 3.38 -14.56 4.43
N HIS A 60 2.57 -15.17 3.56
CA HIS A 60 2.97 -15.64 2.24
C HIS A 60 2.40 -14.71 1.16
N LEU A 61 3.25 -14.22 0.25
CA LEU A 61 2.79 -13.46 -0.91
C LEU A 61 1.92 -14.37 -1.78
N TRP A 62 0.64 -14.03 -1.91
CA TRP A 62 -0.34 -14.86 -2.61
C TRP A 62 -0.60 -14.34 -4.02
N ALA A 63 -0.80 -13.04 -4.14
CA ALA A 63 -1.07 -12.37 -5.40
C ALA A 63 -0.60 -10.91 -5.36
N ASN A 64 -0.61 -10.26 -6.51
CA ASN A 64 -0.41 -8.83 -6.59
C ASN A 64 -1.21 -8.26 -7.77
N ASP A 65 -1.51 -6.98 -7.68
CA ASP A 65 -2.13 -6.22 -8.76
C ASP A 65 -1.57 -4.79 -8.76
N THR A 66 -1.72 -4.06 -9.87
CA THR A 66 -1.35 -2.65 -9.97
C THR A 66 -2.59 -1.80 -10.09
N THR A 67 -2.70 -0.80 -9.23
CA THR A 67 -3.89 0.03 -9.20
C THR A 67 -4.18 0.72 -10.53
N GLU A 68 -5.44 0.68 -10.95
CA GLU A 68 -5.98 1.41 -12.09
C GLU A 68 -7.03 2.44 -11.68
N LYS A 69 -7.29 3.42 -12.54
CA LYS A 69 -8.25 4.49 -12.24
C LYS A 69 -9.66 4.07 -12.67
N GLN A 70 -10.55 3.86 -11.71
CA GLN A 70 -11.99 3.62 -11.95
C GLN A 70 -12.83 4.57 -11.09
N GLY A 71 -13.81 5.25 -11.70
CA GLY A 71 -14.75 6.11 -10.96
C GLY A 71 -14.09 7.17 -10.06
N GLY A 72 -12.94 7.71 -10.48
CA GLY A 72 -12.17 8.68 -9.71
C GLY A 72 -11.31 8.10 -8.56
N LYS A 73 -11.31 6.78 -8.36
CA LYS A 73 -10.51 6.08 -7.36
C LYS A 73 -9.43 5.23 -8.02
N TYR A 74 -8.37 4.96 -7.28
CA TYR A 74 -7.35 3.99 -7.68
C TYR A 74 -7.68 2.65 -7.04
N VAL A 75 -8.19 1.73 -7.85
CA VAL A 75 -8.71 0.43 -7.45
C VAL A 75 -7.72 -0.66 -7.81
N TRP A 76 -7.74 -1.76 -7.08
CA TRP A 76 -6.99 -2.97 -7.40
C TRP A 76 -7.89 -4.19 -7.17
N SER A 77 -7.65 -5.25 -7.93
CA SER A 77 -8.31 -6.55 -7.75
C SER A 77 -7.36 -7.68 -8.12
N THR A 78 -7.23 -8.66 -7.23
CA THR A 78 -6.53 -9.92 -7.56
C THR A 78 -7.47 -10.97 -8.14
N GLY A 79 -8.76 -10.65 -8.30
CA GLY A 79 -9.80 -11.58 -8.68
C GLY A 79 -10.01 -12.68 -7.64
N ASN A 80 -10.67 -13.75 -8.08
CA ASN A 80 -10.95 -14.91 -7.25
C ASN A 80 -9.66 -15.68 -6.92
N THR A 81 -9.24 -15.61 -5.65
CA THR A 81 -8.06 -16.32 -5.13
C THR A 81 -8.27 -17.80 -4.86
N GLY A 82 -9.50 -18.28 -4.99
CA GLY A 82 -9.92 -19.69 -4.85
C GLY A 82 -9.74 -20.29 -3.46
N THR A 83 -9.24 -19.54 -2.47
CA THR A 83 -8.89 -20.09 -1.18
C THR A 83 -9.37 -19.23 -0.01
N PRO A 84 -10.05 -19.81 0.99
CA PRO A 84 -10.35 -19.10 2.22
C PRO A 84 -9.09 -18.92 3.06
N GLY A 85 -9.15 -18.02 4.04
CA GLY A 85 -8.04 -17.76 4.94
C GLY A 85 -8.03 -16.35 5.51
N ARG A 86 -6.88 -15.94 6.05
CA ARG A 86 -6.67 -14.59 6.56
C ARG A 86 -5.76 -13.83 5.60
N TYR A 87 -6.18 -12.65 5.17
CA TYR A 87 -5.50 -11.87 4.15
C TYR A 87 -5.32 -10.42 4.55
N TYR A 88 -4.23 -9.81 4.09
CA TYR A 88 -4.05 -8.36 4.12
C TYR A 88 -3.36 -7.89 2.83
N ALA A 89 -3.58 -6.62 2.49
CA ALA A 89 -2.95 -5.96 1.36
C ALA A 89 -1.85 -5.01 1.84
N LYS A 90 -0.79 -4.86 1.04
CA LYS A 90 0.35 -4.01 1.35
C LYS A 90 0.81 -3.25 0.12
N VAL A 91 1.15 -1.98 0.33
CA VAL A 91 1.87 -1.15 -0.65
C VAL A 91 3.20 -0.69 -0.05
N GLY A 92 4.28 -0.82 -0.81
CA GLY A 92 5.59 -0.31 -0.39
C GLY A 92 5.66 1.21 -0.43
N ALA A 93 6.65 1.79 0.26
CA ALA A 93 6.99 3.20 0.07
C ALA A 93 7.56 3.47 -1.33
N LYS A 94 7.44 4.70 -1.82
CA LYS A 94 8.11 5.21 -3.04
C LYS A 94 8.51 6.69 -2.83
N PRO A 95 9.34 7.31 -3.69
CA PRO A 95 9.83 8.67 -3.44
C PRO A 95 8.73 9.70 -3.14
N GLY A 96 8.73 10.21 -1.91
CA GLY A 96 7.74 11.19 -1.42
C GLY A 96 6.38 10.63 -0.99
N CYS A 97 6.19 9.30 -0.99
CA CYS A 97 4.96 8.63 -0.57
C CYS A 97 5.26 7.52 0.46
N ARG A 98 4.45 7.43 1.50
CA ARG A 98 4.54 6.34 2.50
C ARG A 98 4.05 5.02 1.88
N GLY A 99 4.49 3.91 2.47
CA GLY A 99 3.83 2.62 2.29
C GLY A 99 2.72 2.47 3.33
N ASP A 100 1.88 1.46 3.15
CA ASP A 100 0.77 1.16 4.06
C ASP A 100 0.43 -0.34 4.04
N VAL A 101 -0.23 -0.80 5.11
CA VAL A 101 -0.70 -2.17 5.30
C VAL A 101 -2.15 -2.12 5.75
N SER A 102 -3.04 -2.83 5.06
CA SER A 102 -4.44 -2.90 5.43
C SER A 102 -4.65 -3.70 6.71
N PRO A 103 -5.82 -3.59 7.36
CA PRO A 103 -6.26 -4.60 8.32
C PRO A 103 -6.23 -6.01 7.70
N THR A 104 -6.03 -7.02 8.54
CA THR A 104 -6.21 -8.42 8.14
C THR A 104 -7.69 -8.78 8.19
N ILE A 105 -8.22 -9.34 7.11
CA ILE A 105 -9.60 -9.83 7.03
C ILE A 105 -9.64 -11.36 6.97
N ARG A 106 -10.76 -11.94 7.39
CA ARG A 106 -11.05 -13.36 7.20
C ARG A 106 -11.93 -13.53 5.97
N VAL A 107 -11.48 -14.38 5.05
CA VAL A 107 -12.13 -14.70 3.77
C VAL A 107 -12.73 -16.09 3.87
N MET A 108 -13.98 -16.24 3.46
CA MET A 108 -14.71 -17.52 3.43
C MET A 108 -15.31 -17.71 2.03
N PRO A 109 -15.57 -18.96 1.60
CA PRO A 109 -16.27 -19.21 0.33
C PRO A 109 -17.66 -18.55 0.35
N SER A 110 -18.10 -18.02 -0.79
CA SER A 110 -19.50 -17.63 -0.96
C SER A 110 -20.36 -18.89 -0.82
N SER A 111 -21.30 -18.88 0.14
CA SER A 111 -22.26 -19.96 0.37
C SER A 111 -23.21 -20.14 -0.80
#